data_AF-K0S0Z3-F1
#
_entry.id   AF-K0S0Z3-F1
#
_cell.length_a   1.000
_cell.length_b   1.000
_cell.length_c   1.000
_cell.angle_alpha   90.00
_cell.angle_beta   90.00
_cell.angle_gamma   90.00
#
_symmetry.space_group_name_H-M   'P 1'
#
loop_
_entity.id
_entity.type
_entity.pdbx_description
1 polymer ?
#
loop_
_entity_poly.entity_id
_entity_poly.type
_entity_poly.pdbx_seq_one_letter_code
_entity_poly.pdbx_strand_id
1 'polypeptide(L)'
;AGALEFTTVYSTSNLPRLLNNARDDGWRVLGAAADVPGGGKESSGVVAPRRAARRESDWDLEGDVSDEDEAAGAAEGTGGGQRHFDLDEVDPSSPTVLVLGSEGRGLRALVARSCTGFVGIPGGGVASSGDGTQSGVDSLNVSVTGGILLWHFVSGRDR
;
A
#
# COMPACT_ATOMS: atom_id res chain seq x y z
N ALA A 1 -22.57 9.25 -13.64
CA ALA A 1 -22.16 7.84 -13.54
C ALA A 1 -22.76 7.26 -12.26
N GLY A 2 -23.71 6.31 -12.37
CA GLY A 2 -24.50 5.75 -11.25
C GLY A 2 -23.90 4.48 -10.65
N ALA A 3 -22.58 4.39 -10.49
CA ALA A 3 -21.91 3.18 -10.02
C ALA A 3 -22.43 2.68 -8.65
N LEU A 4 -22.91 3.60 -7.80
CA LEU A 4 -23.52 3.27 -6.51
C LEU A 4 -24.86 2.52 -6.62
N GLU A 5 -25.49 2.50 -7.80
CA GLU A 5 -26.70 1.72 -8.06
C GLU A 5 -26.37 0.24 -8.36
N PHE A 6 -25.13 -0.06 -8.74
CA PHE A 6 -24.70 -1.38 -9.20
C PHE A 6 -23.60 -2.00 -8.33
N THR A 7 -22.94 -1.22 -7.48
CA THR A 7 -21.86 -1.66 -6.61
C THR A 7 -22.25 -1.45 -5.15
N THR A 8 -22.17 -2.52 -4.36
CA THR A 8 -22.37 -2.43 -2.92
C THR A 8 -21.17 -1.77 -2.25
N VAL A 9 -21.44 -0.71 -1.47
CA VAL A 9 -20.42 -0.02 -0.68
C VAL A 9 -20.59 -0.38 0.79
N TYR A 10 -19.49 -0.81 1.41
CA TYR A 10 -19.42 -1.11 2.83
C TYR A 10 -18.48 -0.14 3.54
N SER A 11 -18.73 0.10 4.82
CA SER A 11 -17.85 0.87 5.70
C SER A 11 -17.46 0.01 6.91
N THR A 12 -16.24 0.17 7.40
CA THR A 12 -15.71 -0.52 8.57
C THR A 12 -15.08 0.47 9.54
N SER A 13 -15.29 0.27 10.83
CA SER A 13 -14.63 1.04 11.89
C SER A 13 -13.19 0.60 12.14
N ASN A 14 -12.82 -0.62 11.72
CA ASN A 14 -11.48 -1.17 11.92
C ASN A 14 -11.04 -1.98 10.69
N LEU A 15 -10.39 -1.28 9.76
CA LEU A 15 -9.87 -1.87 8.52
C LEU A 15 -8.82 -2.97 8.77
N PRO A 16 -7.78 -2.79 9.61
CA PRO A 16 -6.82 -3.86 9.90
C PRO A 16 -7.45 -5.17 10.38
N ARG A 17 -8.47 -5.08 11.26
CA ARG A 17 -9.19 -6.27 11.73
C ARG A 17 -9.94 -6.96 10.60
N LEU A 18 -10.62 -6.20 9.73
CA LEU A 18 -11.29 -6.74 8.55
C LEU A 18 -10.29 -7.47 7.62
N LEU A 19 -9.13 -6.86 7.36
CA LEU A 19 -8.11 -7.44 6.49
C LEU A 19 -7.52 -8.73 7.09
N ASN A 20 -7.27 -8.76 8.40
CA ASN A 20 -6.82 -9.96 9.09
C ASN A 20 -7.86 -11.08 9.02
N ASN A 21 -9.14 -10.77 9.28
CA ASN A 21 -10.21 -11.75 9.15
C ASN A 21 -10.32 -12.30 7.72
N ALA A 22 -10.28 -11.43 6.71
CA ALA A 22 -10.31 -11.85 5.31
C ALA A 22 -9.13 -12.78 4.97
N ARG A 23 -7.94 -12.48 5.48
CA ARG A 23 -6.76 -13.34 5.35
C ARG A 23 -6.98 -14.70 6.01
N ASP A 24 -7.53 -14.72 7.21
CA ASP A 24 -7.80 -15.95 7.95
C ASP A 24 -8.89 -16.79 7.25
N ASP A 25 -9.80 -16.14 6.51
CA ASP A 25 -10.79 -16.75 5.61
C ASP A 25 -10.19 -17.19 4.25
N GLY A 26 -8.88 -17.07 4.06
CA GLY A 26 -8.16 -17.52 2.87
C GLY A 26 -8.08 -16.51 1.72
N TRP A 27 -8.47 -15.25 1.95
CA TRP A 27 -8.30 -14.19 0.95
C TRP A 27 -6.86 -13.69 0.90
N ARG A 28 -6.37 -13.46 -0.31
CA ARG A 28 -5.11 -12.73 -0.53
C ARG A 28 -5.35 -11.24 -0.30
N VAL A 29 -4.54 -10.59 0.53
CA VAL A 29 -4.65 -9.14 0.78
C VAL A 29 -3.47 -8.42 0.15
N LEU A 30 -3.71 -7.65 -0.91
CA LEU A 30 -2.67 -6.94 -1.66
C LEU A 30 -2.81 -5.44 -1.50
N GLY A 31 -1.73 -4.78 -1.05
CA GLY A 31 -1.64 -3.33 -1.06
C GLY A 31 -1.12 -2.80 -2.40
N ALA A 32 -1.74 -1.77 -2.96
CA ALA A 32 -1.19 -1.07 -4.11
C ALA A 32 -0.09 -0.11 -3.66
N ALA A 33 1.16 -0.42 -4.01
CA ALA A 33 2.32 0.41 -3.69
C ALA A 33 3.45 0.16 -4.70
N ALA A 34 4.20 1.22 -5.01
CA ALA A 34 5.37 1.11 -5.87
C ALA A 34 6.52 0.30 -5.22
N ASP A 35 6.56 0.25 -3.88
CA ASP A 35 7.55 -0.48 -3.08
C ASP A 35 6.91 -0.90 -1.74
N VAL A 36 7.53 -1.84 -1.02
CA VAL A 36 7.07 -2.32 0.29
C VAL A 36 7.24 -1.22 1.35
N PRO A 37 6.16 -0.68 1.93
CA PRO A 37 6.25 0.38 2.94
C PRO A 37 7.00 -0.11 4.18
N GLY A 38 8.17 0.46 4.46
CA GLY A 38 9.00 0.11 5.62
C GLY A 38 10.12 -0.89 5.34
N GLY A 39 10.25 -1.39 4.10
CA GLY A 39 11.49 -2.00 3.63
C GLY A 39 12.54 -0.91 3.47
N GLY A 40 13.62 -0.96 4.23
CA GLY A 40 14.78 -0.12 3.94
C GLY A 40 15.22 -0.42 2.51
N LYS A 41 15.31 0.61 1.67
CA LYS A 41 15.92 0.49 0.35
C LYS A 41 17.35 0.00 0.53
N GLU A 42 17.62 -1.30 0.37
CA GLU A 42 18.97 -1.76 0.01
C GLU A 42 19.17 -1.47 -1.48
N SER A 43 19.24 -0.18 -1.81
CA SER A 43 19.74 0.26 -3.10
C SER A 43 21.26 0.11 -3.07
N SER A 44 21.78 -0.91 -3.73
CA SER A 44 23.18 -0.96 -4.12
C SER A 44 23.52 0.32 -4.90
N GLY A 45 24.44 1.13 -4.37
CA GLY A 45 25.20 2.10 -5.16
C GLY A 45 24.85 3.58 -4.95
N VAL A 46 25.84 4.26 -4.34
CA VAL A 46 26.14 5.70 -4.30
C VAL A 46 25.53 6.49 -3.13
N VAL A 47 26.40 6.71 -2.13
CA VAL A 47 26.21 7.51 -0.92
C VAL A 47 26.23 9.01 -1.26
N ALA A 48 25.18 9.75 -0.89
CA ALA A 48 25.20 11.21 -0.74
C ALA A 48 24.72 11.61 0.67
N PRO A 49 25.28 12.65 1.29
CA PRO A 49 25.26 12.80 2.74
C PRO A 49 23.96 13.40 3.29
N ARG A 50 23.62 12.94 4.50
CA ARG A 50 22.50 13.36 5.34
C ARG A 50 22.57 14.86 5.64
N ARG A 51 21.44 15.55 5.51
CA ARG A 51 21.17 16.80 6.25
C ARG A 51 19.86 16.68 7.01
N ALA A 52 19.95 16.98 8.29
CA ALA A 52 18.90 16.85 9.29
C ALA A 52 17.91 18.02 9.26
N ALA A 53 16.70 17.69 9.73
CA ALA A 53 15.71 18.55 10.38
C ALA A 53 14.91 19.54 9.52
N ARG A 54 13.60 19.25 9.40
CA ARG A 54 12.58 20.16 9.92
C ARG A 54 11.40 19.35 10.46
N ARG A 55 11.20 19.45 11.77
CA ARG A 55 9.96 19.05 12.45
C ARG A 55 8.94 20.16 12.15
N GLU A 56 7.79 19.80 11.62
CA GLU A 56 6.59 20.62 11.72
C GLU A 56 5.54 19.78 12.43
N SER A 57 5.53 19.97 13.75
CA SER A 57 4.48 19.57 14.65
C SER A 57 3.56 20.78 14.78
N ASP A 58 2.42 20.76 14.12
CA ASP A 58 1.34 21.70 14.32
C ASP A 58 0.07 20.92 14.11
N TRP A 59 -0.62 20.60 15.20
CA TRP A 59 -2.06 20.33 15.31
C TRP A 59 -2.36 20.23 16.81
N ASP A 60 -2.45 21.39 17.46
CA ASP A 60 -3.14 21.53 18.75
C ASP A 60 -4.62 21.20 18.57
N LEU A 61 -5.06 20.09 19.16
CA LEU A 61 -6.46 19.92 19.55
C LEU A 61 -6.48 19.33 20.95
N GLU A 62 -6.66 20.22 21.92
CA GLU A 62 -7.07 19.91 23.29
C GLU A 62 -8.38 19.12 23.25
N GLY A 63 -8.40 18.01 23.98
CA GLY A 63 -9.52 17.09 24.09
C GLY A 63 -9.22 16.08 25.19
N ASP A 64 -9.35 16.55 26.42
CA ASP A 64 -9.22 15.84 27.69
C ASP A 64 -10.25 14.69 27.79
N VAL A 65 -9.78 13.43 27.84
CA VAL A 65 -10.43 12.35 28.60
C VAL A 65 -9.33 11.38 29.08
N SER A 66 -9.19 11.33 30.40
CA SER A 66 -8.39 10.39 31.17
C SER A 66 -8.99 8.97 31.15
N ASP A 67 -8.14 7.95 31.07
CA ASP A 67 -7.91 6.96 32.13
C ASP A 67 -7.37 5.62 31.59
N GLU A 68 -6.13 5.36 32.01
CA GLU A 68 -5.55 4.12 32.52
C GLU A 68 -5.45 2.87 31.62
N ASP A 69 -4.18 2.55 31.34
CA ASP A 69 -3.54 1.23 31.31
C ASP A 69 -4.26 0.06 30.65
N GLU A 70 -3.61 -0.54 29.64
CA GLU A 70 -3.21 -1.95 29.77
C GLU A 70 -2.15 -2.30 28.71
N ALA A 71 -1.09 -2.94 29.21
CA ALA A 71 0.04 -3.41 28.43
C ALA A 71 -0.39 -4.60 27.55
N ALA A 72 -0.43 -4.41 26.23
CA ALA A 72 -0.58 -5.52 25.29
C ALA A 72 0.79 -5.87 24.71
N GLY A 73 1.28 -7.05 25.10
CA GLY A 73 2.63 -7.52 24.90
C GLY A 73 3.14 -7.53 23.47
N ALA A 74 4.47 -7.60 23.40
CA ALA A 74 5.23 -7.91 22.22
C ALA A 74 4.70 -9.20 21.57
N ALA A 75 3.86 -9.05 20.56
CA ALA A 75 3.60 -10.11 19.61
C ALA A 75 4.84 -10.23 18.73
N GLU A 76 5.76 -11.09 19.14
CA GLU A 76 6.73 -11.73 18.26
C GLU A 76 5.98 -12.53 17.19
N GLY A 77 5.48 -11.82 16.18
CA GLY A 77 4.89 -12.37 14.98
C GLY A 77 5.99 -12.61 13.95
N THR A 78 6.31 -13.88 13.73
CA THR A 78 7.15 -14.43 12.67
C THR A 78 7.25 -13.52 11.45
N GLY A 79 8.43 -12.93 11.25
CA GLY A 79 8.76 -12.04 10.13
C GLY A 79 8.75 -12.77 8.79
N GLY A 80 7.56 -13.02 8.23
CA GLY A 80 7.39 -13.24 6.81
C GLY A 80 7.51 -11.88 6.13
N GLY A 81 8.67 -11.59 5.52
CA GLY A 81 8.85 -10.36 4.74
C GLY A 81 7.72 -10.21 3.73
N GLN A 82 7.03 -9.07 3.76
CA GLN A 82 5.95 -8.79 2.82
C GLN A 82 6.55 -8.73 1.41
N ARG A 83 6.00 -9.51 0.47
CA ARG A 83 6.51 -9.56 -0.90
C ARG A 83 5.92 -8.45 -1.74
N HIS A 84 6.72 -7.95 -2.68
CA HIS A 84 6.27 -7.09 -3.77
C HIS A 84 6.13 -7.94 -5.03
N PHE A 85 5.04 -7.73 -5.78
CA PHE A 85 4.74 -8.43 -7.00
C PHE A 85 4.59 -7.42 -8.14
N ASP A 86 5.15 -7.75 -9.29
CA ASP A 86 4.80 -7.08 -10.53
C ASP A 86 3.41 -7.54 -11.01
N LEU A 87 2.79 -6.75 -11.90
CA LEU A 87 1.44 -7.04 -12.41
C LEU A 87 1.32 -8.48 -12.92
N ASP A 88 2.26 -8.92 -13.77
CA ASP A 88 2.22 -10.22 -14.43
C ASP A 88 2.47 -11.41 -13.47
N GLU A 89 3.02 -11.16 -12.28
CA GLU A 89 3.32 -12.20 -11.29
C GLU A 89 2.12 -12.55 -10.41
N VAL A 90 1.08 -11.71 -10.41
CA VAL A 90 -0.06 -11.92 -9.53
C VAL A 90 -1.08 -12.85 -10.18
N ASP A 91 -1.18 -14.07 -9.64
CA ASP A 91 -2.21 -15.02 -10.04
C ASP A 91 -3.63 -14.44 -9.80
N PRO A 92 -4.43 -14.26 -10.85
CA PRO A 92 -5.75 -13.65 -10.78
C PRO A 92 -6.85 -14.62 -10.34
N SER A 93 -6.58 -15.92 -10.24
CA SER A 93 -7.58 -16.93 -9.84
C SER A 93 -7.93 -16.85 -8.36
N SER A 94 -6.97 -16.48 -7.51
CA SER A 94 -7.15 -16.41 -6.07
C SER A 94 -8.07 -15.26 -5.61
N PRO A 95 -8.99 -15.48 -4.65
CA PRO A 95 -9.83 -14.42 -4.10
C PRO A 95 -8.95 -13.34 -3.45
N THR A 96 -9.06 -12.11 -3.94
CA THR A 96 -8.12 -11.03 -3.61
C THR A 96 -8.86 -9.80 -3.10
N VAL A 97 -8.42 -9.29 -1.95
CA VAL A 97 -8.76 -7.96 -1.43
C VAL A 97 -7.66 -7.00 -1.88
N LEU A 98 -8.03 -6.05 -2.74
CA LEU A 98 -7.13 -4.99 -3.18
C LEU A 98 -7.27 -3.76 -2.29
N VAL A 99 -6.17 -3.30 -1.70
CA VAL A 99 -6.13 -2.16 -0.78
C VAL A 99 -5.44 -0.99 -1.46
N LEU A 100 -6.17 0.11 -1.67
CA LEU A 100 -5.64 1.34 -2.25
C LEU A 100 -5.30 2.35 -1.15
N GLY A 101 -4.17 3.04 -1.30
CA GLY A 101 -3.73 4.10 -0.39
C GLY A 101 -4.42 5.44 -0.63
N SER A 102 -4.29 6.35 0.33
CA SER A 102 -4.66 7.75 0.13
C SER A 102 -3.65 8.45 -0.78
N GLU A 103 -4.11 9.45 -1.53
CA GLU A 103 -3.24 10.29 -2.35
C GLU A 103 -2.12 10.95 -1.51
N GLY A 104 -0.91 10.98 -2.07
CA GLY A 104 0.31 11.54 -1.45
C GLY A 104 0.90 10.72 -0.30
N ARG A 105 0.08 10.20 0.62
CA ARG A 105 0.55 9.44 1.80
C ARG A 105 0.62 7.92 1.61
N GLY A 106 -0.02 7.38 0.57
CA GLY A 106 -0.08 5.94 0.33
C GLY A 106 -0.87 5.19 1.41
N LEU A 107 -0.46 3.96 1.70
CA LEU A 107 -1.07 3.10 2.72
C LEU A 107 -0.58 3.47 4.13
N ARG A 108 -1.51 3.60 5.08
CA ARG A 108 -1.15 3.77 6.51
C ARG A 108 -0.36 2.56 6.99
N ALA A 109 0.69 2.77 7.78
CA ALA A 109 1.61 1.71 8.22
C ALA A 109 0.92 0.48 8.84
N LEU A 110 -0.12 0.67 9.66
CA LEU A 110 -0.88 -0.43 10.25
C LEU A 110 -1.63 -1.25 9.18
N VAL A 111 -2.20 -0.58 8.18
CA VAL A 111 -2.90 -1.22 7.06
C VAL A 111 -1.89 -1.94 6.16
N ALA A 112 -0.75 -1.31 5.88
CA ALA A 112 0.33 -1.92 5.14
C ALA A 112 0.79 -3.23 5.81
N ARG A 113 0.99 -3.25 7.13
CA ARG A 113 1.34 -4.48 7.88
C ARG A 113 0.27 -5.56 7.87
N SER A 114 -1.00 -5.20 7.72
CA SER A 114 -2.10 -6.17 7.55
C SER A 114 -2.17 -6.75 6.14
N CYS A 115 -1.50 -6.16 5.15
CA CYS A 115 -1.41 -6.73 3.81
C CYS A 115 -0.48 -7.95 3.80
N THR A 116 -0.82 -8.94 2.98
CA THR A 116 0.02 -10.13 2.76
C THR A 116 1.12 -9.89 1.72
N GLY A 117 0.96 -8.86 0.89
CA GLY A 117 1.94 -8.42 -0.09
C GLY A 117 1.53 -7.11 -0.74
N PHE A 118 2.35 -6.66 -1.68
CA PHE A 118 2.15 -5.43 -2.41
C PHE A 118 2.21 -5.67 -3.91
N VAL A 119 1.41 -4.93 -4.67
CA VAL A 119 1.45 -4.93 -6.13
C VAL A 119 1.76 -3.53 -6.62
N GLY A 120 2.74 -3.43 -7.52
CA GLY A 120 3.16 -2.18 -8.13
C GLY A 120 2.75 -2.09 -9.59
N ILE A 121 2.47 -0.87 -10.05
CA ILE A 121 2.46 -0.59 -11.48
C ILE A 121 3.88 -0.15 -11.83
N PRO A 122 4.56 -0.81 -12.78
CA PRO A 122 5.88 -0.39 -13.20
C PRO A 122 5.87 1.08 -13.61
N GLY A 123 6.77 1.86 -13.01
CA GLY A 123 6.99 3.24 -13.45
C GLY A 123 7.53 3.23 -14.87
N GLY A 124 7.06 4.14 -15.73
CA GLY A 124 7.66 4.35 -17.04
C GLY A 124 9.09 4.85 -16.86
N GLY A 125 10.06 3.94 -16.90
CA GLY A 125 11.47 4.28 -16.93
C GLY A 125 11.75 5.03 -18.22
N VAL A 126 11.90 6.35 -18.17
CA VAL A 126 12.52 7.04 -19.29
C VAL A 126 13.97 6.57 -19.33
N ALA A 127 14.34 5.90 -20.42
CA ALA A 127 15.73 5.62 -20.72
C ALA A 127 16.51 6.91 -20.44
N SER A 128 17.57 6.81 -19.63
CA SER A 128 18.46 7.92 -19.34
C SER A 128 19.07 8.40 -20.65
N SER A 129 18.35 9.31 -21.33
CA SER A 129 18.95 10.22 -22.28
C SER A 129 19.97 10.97 -21.44
N GLY A 130 21.24 10.97 -21.85
CA GLY A 130 22.42 11.34 -21.05
C GLY A 130 22.47 12.78 -20.52
N ASP A 131 21.33 13.46 -20.42
CA ASP A 131 21.13 14.82 -19.93
C ASP A 131 20.36 14.85 -18.61
N GLY A 132 20.71 13.96 -17.66
CA GLY A 132 20.40 14.07 -16.21
C GLY A 132 18.93 14.24 -15.76
N THR A 133 17.97 14.32 -16.68
CA THR A 133 16.57 14.66 -16.44
C THR A 133 15.75 13.38 -16.44
N GLN A 134 15.68 12.74 -15.27
CA GLN A 134 14.73 11.67 -15.02
C GLN A 134 13.31 12.24 -15.19
N SER A 135 12.73 12.06 -16.37
CA SER A 135 11.34 12.43 -16.70
C SER A 135 10.33 11.34 -16.30
N GLY A 136 10.64 10.60 -15.23
CA GLY A 136 9.74 9.60 -14.66
C GLY A 136 8.67 10.26 -13.80
N VAL A 137 7.46 9.72 -13.82
CA VAL A 137 6.39 10.14 -12.90
C VAL A 137 6.59 9.41 -11.58
N ASP A 138 6.62 10.14 -10.46
CA ASP A 138 6.83 9.54 -9.13
C ASP A 138 5.66 8.66 -8.68
N SER A 139 4.43 8.94 -9.15
CA SER A 139 3.24 8.12 -8.88
C SER A 139 2.08 8.43 -9.85
N LEU A 140 1.13 7.50 -9.95
CA LEU A 140 -0.13 7.68 -10.67
C LEU A 140 -1.26 8.03 -9.70
N ASN A 141 -2.29 8.72 -10.20
CA ASN A 141 -3.51 8.98 -9.43
C ASN A 141 -4.13 7.66 -8.94
N VAL A 142 -4.63 7.64 -7.70
CA VAL A 142 -5.21 6.43 -7.07
C VAL A 142 -6.33 5.80 -7.90
N SER A 143 -7.14 6.60 -8.60
CA SER A 143 -8.21 6.08 -9.46
C SER A 143 -7.66 5.39 -10.72
N VAL A 144 -6.59 5.93 -11.30
CA VAL A 144 -5.89 5.34 -12.46
C VAL A 144 -5.22 4.04 -12.04
N THR A 145 -4.50 4.05 -10.91
CA THR A 145 -3.89 2.86 -10.31
C THR A 145 -4.93 1.78 -10.04
N GLY A 146 -6.04 2.14 -9.42
CA GLY A 146 -7.16 1.22 -9.17
C GLY A 146 -7.74 0.65 -10.47
N GLY A 147 -7.93 1.47 -11.49
CA GLY A 147 -8.44 1.03 -12.80
C GLY A 147 -7.52 0.02 -13.49
N ILE A 148 -6.21 0.29 -13.53
CA ILE A 148 -5.21 -0.61 -14.14
C ILE A 148 -5.17 -1.95 -13.41
N LEU A 149 -5.10 -1.92 -12.07
CA LEU A 149 -5.04 -3.12 -11.25
C LEU A 149 -6.32 -3.97 -11.39
N LEU A 150 -7.50 -3.33 -11.30
CA LEU A 150 -8.78 -4.02 -11.48
C LEU A 150 -8.88 -4.65 -12.87
N TRP A 151 -8.50 -3.93 -13.92
CA TRP A 151 -8.51 -4.47 -15.28
C TRP A 151 -7.56 -5.67 -15.42
N HIS A 152 -6.38 -5.61 -14.80
CA HIS A 152 -5.43 -6.72 -14.82
C HIS A 152 -6.00 -7.96 -14.12
N PHE A 153 -6.58 -7.79 -12.91
CA PHE A 153 -7.18 -8.89 -12.16
C PHE A 153 -8.39 -9.51 -12.86
N VAL A 154 -9.24 -8.70 -13.48
CA VAL A 154 -10.42 -9.20 -14.19
C VAL A 154 -10.02 -9.86 -15.50
N SER A 155 -9.17 -9.21 -16.31
CA SER A 155 -8.76 -9.75 -17.61
C SER A 155 -7.86 -10.97 -17.49
N GLY A 156 -7.12 -11.10 -16.38
CA GLY A 156 -6.32 -12.28 -16.09
C GLY A 156 -7.15 -13.51 -15.71
N ARG A 157 -8.40 -13.33 -15.24
CA ARG A 157 -9.32 -14.43 -14.92
C ARG A 157 -9.95 -15.08 -16.15
N ASP A 158 -10.10 -14.30 -17.22
CA ASP A 158 -10.73 -14.74 -18.46
C ASP A 158 -9.76 -15.44 -19.43
N ARG A 159 -8.48 -15.57 -19.05
CA ARG A 159 -7.46 -16.32 -19.79
C ARG A 159 -7.25 -17.70 -19.19
#